data_AF-A0A659Q473-F1
#
_entry.id   AF-A0A659Q473-F1
#
_cell.length_a   1.000
_cell.length_b   1.000
_cell.length_c   1.000
_cell.angle_alpha   90.00
_cell.angle_beta   90.00
_cell.angle_gamma   90.00
#
_symmetry.space_group_name_H-M   'P 1'
#
loop_
_entity.id
_entity.type
_entity.pdbx_description
1 polymer ?
#
loop_
_entity_poly.entity_id
_entity_poly.type
_entity_poly.pdbx_seq_one_letter_code
_entity_poly.pdbx_strand_id
1 'polypeptide(L)'
;AAAPAAREPQARQPAKGQIGDYQANGMMAVAKKLGMAPRQLAEQVLTHLDLSGIASKVEIAGPGFINIFLEPAFLAEQVQQALASARLGGSQPTRQT
;
A
#
# COMPACT_ATOMS: atom_id res chain seq x y z
N ALA A 1 -9.96 -7.48 -18.89
CA ALA A 1 -10.39 -8.63 -18.07
C ALA A 1 -10.14 -8.27 -16.60
N ALA A 2 -11.20 -8.17 -15.81
CA ALA A 2 -11.12 -7.74 -14.42
C ALA A 2 -10.34 -8.75 -13.56
N ALA A 3 -9.42 -8.26 -12.74
CA ALA A 3 -8.71 -9.08 -11.77
C ALA A 3 -9.71 -9.62 -10.72
N PRO A 4 -9.64 -10.93 -10.34
CA PRO A 4 -10.54 -11.50 -9.35
C PRO A 4 -10.36 -10.81 -7.98
N ALA A 5 -11.49 -10.59 -7.31
CA ALA A 5 -11.73 -9.66 -6.20
C ALA A 5 -11.04 -9.99 -4.84
N ALA A 6 -9.97 -10.79 -4.83
CA ALA A 6 -9.20 -11.07 -3.61
C ALA A 6 -7.73 -11.26 -3.97
N ARG A 7 -7.02 -10.14 -4.16
CA ARG A 7 -5.56 -10.14 -4.26
C ARG A 7 -5.03 -9.22 -3.18
N GLU A 8 -4.46 -9.81 -2.15
CA GLU A 8 -3.89 -9.05 -1.04
C GLU A 8 -2.63 -8.33 -1.52
N PRO A 9 -2.55 -6.99 -1.37
CA PRO A 9 -1.39 -6.22 -1.80
C PRO A 9 -0.13 -6.51 -0.98
N GLN A 10 -0.25 -7.21 0.15
CA GLN A 10 0.80 -7.45 1.15
C GLN A 10 1.57 -6.17 1.46
N ALA A 11 0.84 -5.12 1.84
CA ALA A 11 1.43 -3.87 2.31
C ALA A 11 2.12 -4.11 3.66
N ARG A 12 3.40 -3.75 3.76
CA ARG A 12 4.17 -3.81 5.02
C ARG A 12 4.96 -2.53 5.21
N GLN A 13 5.22 -2.17 6.46
CA GLN A 13 6.20 -1.13 6.78
C GLN A 13 7.59 -1.60 6.30
N PRO A 14 8.37 -0.74 5.62
CA PRO A 14 9.68 -1.12 5.14
C PRO A 14 10.70 -1.20 6.27
N ALA A 15 11.68 -2.11 6.11
CA ALA A 15 12.74 -2.33 7.09
C ALA A 15 13.76 -1.17 7.21
N LYS A 16 13.72 -0.19 6.31
CA LYS A 16 14.58 1.00 6.29
C LYS A 16 13.76 2.21 5.86
N GLY A 17 13.90 3.34 6.56
CA GLY A 17 13.14 4.57 6.29
C GLY A 17 13.37 5.20 4.91
N GLN A 18 14.39 4.77 4.16
CA GLN A 18 14.63 5.20 2.77
C GLN A 18 13.64 4.63 1.75
N ILE A 19 12.79 3.66 2.13
CA ILE A 19 11.93 2.89 1.21
C ILE A 19 10.45 3.34 1.28
N GLY A 20 10.18 4.51 1.87
CA GLY A 20 8.84 5.05 2.09
C GLY A 20 8.21 4.59 3.40
N ASP A 21 6.91 4.86 3.58
CA ASP A 21 6.15 4.46 4.78
C ASP A 21 5.54 3.07 4.62
N TYR A 22 5.18 2.71 3.39
CA TYR A 22 4.61 1.41 3.04
C TYR A 22 5.23 0.86 1.76
N GLN A 23 5.29 -0.46 1.67
CA GLN A 23 5.70 -1.17 0.46
C GLN A 23 4.69 -2.26 0.11
N ALA A 24 4.21 -2.26 -1.13
CA ALA A 24 3.38 -3.35 -1.66
C ALA A 24 4.28 -4.40 -2.35
N ASN A 25 4.30 -5.60 -1.77
CA ASN A 25 5.15 -6.71 -2.20
C ASN A 25 4.42 -7.75 -3.06
N GLY A 26 3.10 -7.64 -3.18
CA GLY A 26 2.26 -8.63 -3.87
C GLY A 26 2.47 -8.76 -5.38
N MET A 27 3.17 -7.81 -6.02
CA MET A 27 3.31 -7.76 -7.48
C MET A 27 4.00 -9.00 -8.06
N MET A 28 4.98 -9.57 -7.36
CA MET A 28 5.71 -10.76 -7.82
C MET A 28 4.80 -11.99 -7.89
N ALA A 29 3.97 -12.20 -6.87
CA ALA A 29 3.05 -13.34 -6.80
C ALA A 29 1.91 -13.20 -7.82
N VAL A 30 1.37 -12.01 -7.99
CA VAL A 30 0.28 -11.74 -8.94
C VAL A 30 0.80 -11.84 -10.38
N ALA A 31 1.97 -11.29 -10.67
CA ALA A 31 2.56 -11.34 -12.01
C ALA A 31 2.91 -12.77 -12.44
N LYS A 32 3.42 -13.60 -11.51
CA LYS A 32 3.65 -15.03 -11.76
C LYS A 32 2.37 -15.76 -12.17
N LYS A 33 1.24 -15.47 -11.51
CA LYS A 33 -0.06 -16.08 -11.86
C LYS A 33 -0.61 -15.59 -13.20
N LEU A 34 -0.25 -14.37 -13.62
CA LEU A 34 -0.67 -13.77 -14.88
C LEU A 34 0.31 -14.04 -16.04
N GLY A 35 1.45 -14.68 -15.78
CA GLY A 35 2.48 -14.92 -16.79
C GLY A 35 3.14 -13.64 -17.31
N MET A 36 3.20 -12.59 -16.49
CA MET A 36 3.72 -11.28 -16.88
C MET A 36 4.94 -10.86 -16.06
N ALA A 37 5.70 -9.87 -16.54
CA ALA A 37 6.80 -9.31 -15.77
C ALA A 37 6.26 -8.51 -14.57
N PRO A 38 6.76 -8.72 -13.33
CA PRO A 38 6.24 -8.03 -12.15
C PRO A 38 6.34 -6.51 -12.21
N ARG A 39 7.38 -5.98 -12.89
CA ARG A 39 7.54 -4.55 -13.10
C ARG A 39 6.48 -3.95 -14.03
N GLN A 40 6.13 -4.64 -15.10
CA GLN A 40 5.05 -4.23 -16.00
C GLN A 40 3.69 -4.25 -15.28
N LEU A 41 3.45 -5.24 -14.43
CA LEU A 41 2.26 -5.25 -13.59
C LEU A 41 2.25 -4.07 -12.62
N ALA A 42 3.37 -3.74 -11.98
CA ALA A 42 3.47 -2.60 -11.07
C ALA A 42 3.18 -1.27 -11.78
N GLU A 43 3.67 -1.09 -13.01
CA GLU A 43 3.38 0.08 -13.85
C GLU A 43 1.89 0.18 -14.19
N GLN A 44 1.26 -0.93 -14.57
CA GLN A 44 -0.19 -0.96 -14.80
C GLN A 44 -0.98 -0.64 -13.54
N VAL A 45 -0.60 -1.20 -12.40
CA VAL A 45 -1.22 -0.87 -11.12
C VAL A 45 -1.10 0.62 -10.83
N LEU A 46 0.07 1.22 -11.09
CA LEU A 46 0.28 2.66 -10.88
C LEU A 46 -0.65 3.53 -11.73
N THR A 47 -0.99 3.11 -12.96
CA THR A 47 -1.96 3.84 -13.81
C THR A 47 -3.39 3.80 -13.29
N HIS A 48 -3.73 2.83 -12.44
CA HIS A 48 -5.06 2.68 -11.84
C HIS A 48 -5.10 3.05 -10.35
N LEU A 49 -3.94 3.32 -9.75
CA LEU A 49 -3.79 3.62 -8.34
C LEU A 49 -4.03 5.11 -8.12
N ASP A 50 -5.16 5.45 -7.51
CA ASP A 50 -5.43 6.79 -7.02
C ASP A 50 -5.13 6.87 -5.52
N LEU A 51 -4.10 7.64 -5.18
CA LEU A 51 -3.71 7.95 -3.79
C LEU A 51 -3.67 9.47 -3.57
N SER A 52 -4.41 10.23 -4.38
CA SER A 52 -4.52 11.68 -4.22
C SER A 52 -4.97 12.04 -2.80
N GLY A 53 -4.24 12.94 -2.15
CA GLY A 53 -4.50 13.34 -0.77
C GLY A 53 -4.08 12.32 0.30
N ILE A 54 -3.57 11.15 -0.08
CA ILE A 54 -3.10 10.11 0.85
C ILE A 54 -1.57 9.96 0.77
N ALA A 55 -1.04 9.88 -0.46
CA ALA A 55 0.38 9.69 -0.72
C ALA A 55 0.97 10.91 -1.42
N SER A 56 2.10 11.40 -0.91
CA SER A 56 2.90 12.46 -1.53
C SER A 56 3.68 11.93 -2.74
N LYS A 57 4.05 10.64 -2.71
CA LYS A 57 4.88 10.02 -3.73
C LYS A 57 4.67 8.51 -3.78
N VAL A 58 4.74 7.95 -4.98
CA VAL A 58 4.73 6.50 -5.22
C VAL A 58 5.85 6.16 -6.19
N GLU A 59 6.65 5.15 -5.86
CA GLU A 59 7.80 4.72 -6.67
C GLU A 59 7.81 3.21 -6.89
N ILE A 60 8.23 2.78 -8.08
CA ILE A 60 8.47 1.37 -8.38
C ILE A 60 9.95 1.07 -8.17
N ALA A 61 10.25 0.17 -7.23
CA ALA A 61 11.60 -0.27 -6.90
C ALA A 61 11.88 -1.70 -7.38
N GLY A 62 13.11 -1.92 -7.84
CA GLY A 62 13.63 -3.24 -8.20
C GLY A 62 12.74 -4.00 -9.19
N PRO A 63 12.41 -5.28 -8.94
CA PRO A 63 11.67 -6.12 -9.87
C PRO A 63 10.17 -5.79 -9.97
N GLY A 64 9.62 -4.92 -9.12
CA GLY A 64 8.20 -4.56 -9.11
C GLY A 64 7.61 -4.22 -7.73
N PHE A 65 8.44 -3.83 -6.77
CA PHE A 65 7.95 -3.33 -5.48
C PHE A 65 7.34 -1.95 -5.67
N ILE A 66 6.22 -1.65 -5.01
CA ILE A 66 5.63 -0.31 -5.02
C ILE A 66 5.86 0.31 -3.65
N ASN A 67 6.72 1.31 -3.57
CA ASN A 67 6.99 2.10 -2.38
C ASN A 67 6.01 3.29 -2.33
N ILE A 68 5.36 3.49 -1.19
CA ILE A 68 4.36 4.54 -0.97
C ILE A 68 4.88 5.45 0.14
N PHE A 69 4.93 6.74 -0.14
CA PHE A 69 5.28 7.79 0.80
C PHE A 69 3.99 8.55 1.11
N LEU A 70 3.60 8.57 2.38
CA LEU A 70 2.39 9.25 2.81
C LEU A 70 2.54 10.77 2.70
N GLU A 71 1.42 11.44 2.49
CA GLU A 71 1.34 12.88 2.60
C GLU A 71 1.41 13.29 4.09
N PRO A 72 2.32 14.20 4.49
CA PRO A 72 2.40 14.64 5.89
C PRO A 72 1.08 15.23 6.42
N ALA A 73 0.33 15.94 5.56
CA ALA A 73 -0.98 16.50 5.91
C ALA A 73 -2.00 15.39 6.22
N PHE A 74 -2.03 14.33 5.41
CA PHE A 74 -2.87 13.16 5.66
C PHE A 74 -2.52 12.51 7.00
N LEU A 75 -1.23 12.30 7.27
CA LEU A 75 -0.78 11.71 8.54
C LEU A 75 -1.17 12.58 9.74
N ALA A 76 -0.99 13.90 9.64
CA ALA A 76 -1.37 14.84 10.69
C ALA A 76 -2.87 14.81 10.98
N GLU A 77 -3.70 14.77 9.94
CA GLU A 77 -5.16 14.66 10.09
C GLU A 77 -5.55 13.35 10.78
N GLN A 78 -5.00 12.22 10.34
CA GLN A 78 -5.29 10.91 10.93
C GLN A 78 -4.88 10.86 12.41
N VAL A 79 -3.76 11.47 12.79
CA VAL A 79 -3.32 11.56 14.19
C VAL A 79 -4.27 12.44 15.02
N GLN A 80 -4.72 13.57 14.48
CA GLN A 80 -5.70 14.43 15.17
C GLN A 80 -7.04 13.71 15.36
N GLN A 81 -7.54 13.01 14.33
CA GLN A 81 -8.74 12.20 14.43
C GLN A 81 -8.59 11.07 15.47
N ALA A 82 -7.44 10.39 15.49
CA ALA A 82 -7.15 9.34 16.47
C ALA A 82 -7.16 9.90 17.90
N LEU A 83 -6.53 11.05 18.15
CA LEU A 83 -6.52 11.71 19.45
C LEU A 83 -7.89 12.23 19.89
N ALA A 84 -8.70 12.70 18.94
CA ALA A 84 -10.07 13.14 19.20
C ALA A 84 -11.01 11.96 19.52
N SER A 85 -10.66 10.74 19.12
CA SER A 85 -11.40 9.54 19.49
C SER A 85 -11.00 9.07 20.90
N ALA A 86 -11.97 8.87 21.79
CA ALA A 86 -11.74 8.39 23.17
C ALA A 86 -11.08 6.99 23.27
N ARG A 87 -10.76 6.35 22.13
CA ARG A 87 -10.17 5.02 22.01
C ARG A 87 -8.99 4.95 21.01
N LEU A 88 -8.39 6.07 20.62
CA LEU A 88 -7.26 6.09 19.67
C LEU A 88 -7.52 5.29 18.37
N GLY A 89 -8.75 5.28 17.87
CA GLY A 89 -9.14 4.62 16.61
C GLY A 89 -9.12 3.08 16.60
N GLY A 90 -8.97 2.41 17.75
CA GLY A 90 -8.88 0.95 17.80
C GLY A 90 -10.23 0.23 17.62
N SER A 91 -10.47 -0.34 16.44
CA SER A 91 -11.40 -1.47 16.28
C SER A 91 -10.78 -2.69 16.97
N GLN A 92 -11.52 -3.39 17.83
CA GLN A 92 -11.01 -4.62 18.45
C GLN A 92 -10.50 -5.57 17.37
N PRO A 93 -9.30 -6.18 17.50
CA PRO A 93 -8.92 -7.25 16.61
C PRO A 93 -9.91 -8.40 16.85
N THR A 94 -10.82 -8.62 15.90
CA THR A 94 -11.60 -9.85 15.86
C THR A 94 -10.59 -10.98 15.73
N ARG A 95 -10.36 -11.70 16.82
CA ARG A 95 -9.50 -12.88 16.84
C ARG A 95 -10.14 -13.90 15.89
N GLN A 96 -9.63 -13.99 14.67
CA GLN A 96 -10.02 -15.07 13.74
C GLN A 96 -9.42 -16.37 14.29
N THR A 97 -10.30 -17.23 14.79
CA THR A 97 -10.02 -18.64 15.15
C THR A 97 -10.13 -19.53 13.94
#